data_AF-A0ABD4K600-F1
#
_entry.id   AF-A0ABD4K600-F1
#
_cell.length_a   1.000
_cell.length_b   1.000
_cell.length_c   1.000
_cell.angle_alpha   90.00
_cell.angle_beta   90.00
_cell.angle_gamma   90.00
#
_symmetry.space_group_name_H-M   'P 1'
#
loop_
_entity.id
_entity.type
_entity.pdbx_description
1 polymer ?
#
loop_
_entity_poly.entity_id
_entity_poly.type
_entity_poly.pdbx_seq_one_letter_code
_entity_poly.pdbx_strand_id
1 'polypeptide(L)'
;MDILQTGGFLVNTLTMLVAIGSSTISYLVYKDSTSPDVIVYLEQNESSKTILNIVIKNIGKSAAADVKFNFDRALPHRAFEGDISSDMQYGALIKGIPFFAPGTSRTFMFGDYAGINGFIGDGKIKVTTTFRKANSRNPFSRGISNESYIEIQSMAYVDASDNSNSRKIAESLSKIEKTLVNLKQ
;
A
#
# COMPACT_ATOMS: atom_id res chain seq x y z
N MET A 1 0.58 15.19 -58.97
CA MET A 1 1.04 15.24 -57.58
C MET A 1 2.54 15.11 -57.61
N ASP A 2 3.26 16.14 -57.16
CA ASP A 2 4.71 16.14 -57.16
C ASP A 2 5.23 15.12 -56.13
N ILE A 3 6.27 14.36 -56.50
CA ILE A 3 6.89 13.33 -55.66
C ILE A 3 7.27 13.88 -54.27
N LEU A 4 7.67 15.16 -54.21
CA LEU A 4 7.99 15.89 -52.98
C LEU A 4 6.75 16.11 -52.08
N GLN A 5 5.59 16.38 -52.68
CA GLN A 5 4.35 16.63 -51.95
C GLN A 5 3.79 15.34 -51.37
N THR A 6 3.84 14.23 -52.14
CA THR A 6 3.47 12.89 -51.66
C THR A 6 4.44 12.38 -50.57
N GLY A 7 5.74 12.62 -50.73
CA GLY A 7 6.76 12.27 -49.74
C GLY A 7 6.56 13.01 -48.41
N GLY A 8 6.34 14.32 -48.45
CA GLY A 8 6.05 15.11 -47.26
C GLY A 8 4.77 14.68 -46.54
N PHE A 9 3.71 14.35 -47.28
CA PHE A 9 2.46 13.83 -46.72
C PHE A 9 2.66 12.49 -45.99
N LEU A 10 3.43 11.57 -46.57
CA LEU A 10 3.72 10.27 -45.96
C LEU A 10 4.53 10.42 -44.66
N VAL A 11 5.56 11.27 -44.65
CA VAL A 11 6.34 11.55 -43.44
C VAL A 11 5.47 12.14 -42.35
N ASN A 12 4.66 13.15 -42.65
CA ASN A 12 3.77 13.78 -41.67
C ASN A 12 2.73 12.78 -41.10
N THR A 13 2.19 11.90 -41.95
CA THR A 13 1.25 10.85 -41.50
C THR A 13 1.92 9.85 -40.56
N LEU A 14 3.15 9.43 -40.87
CA LEU A 14 3.92 8.55 -39.99
C LEU A 14 4.27 9.24 -38.66
N THR A 15 4.71 10.49 -38.69
CA THR A 15 4.99 11.27 -37.48
C THR A 15 3.73 11.44 -36.62
N MET A 16 2.57 11.69 -37.23
CA MET A 16 1.29 11.76 -36.53
C MET A 16 0.97 10.45 -35.81
N LEU A 17 1.13 9.29 -36.46
CA LEU A 17 0.89 7.98 -35.85
C LEU A 17 1.82 7.72 -34.67
N VAL A 18 3.11 8.05 -34.81
CA VAL A 18 4.08 7.92 -33.71
C VAL A 18 3.71 8.82 -32.54
N ALA A 19 3.30 10.07 -32.80
CA ALA A 19 2.89 11.00 -31.76
C ALA A 19 1.65 10.50 -30.99
N ILE A 20 0.64 9.99 -31.71
CA ILE A 20 -0.56 9.39 -31.11
C ILE A 20 -0.19 8.17 -30.26
N GLY A 21 0.66 7.28 -30.79
CA GLY A 21 1.12 6.09 -30.06
C GLY A 21 1.87 6.47 -28.78
N SER A 22 2.82 7.39 -28.87
CA SER A 22 3.59 7.89 -27.73
C SER A 22 2.68 8.54 -26.67
N SER A 23 1.78 9.43 -27.09
CA SER A 23 0.82 10.09 -26.19
C SER A 23 -0.09 9.09 -25.49
N THR A 24 -0.55 8.05 -26.20
CA THR A 24 -1.38 6.98 -25.64
C THR A 24 -0.63 6.20 -24.56
N ILE A 25 0.62 5.81 -24.82
CA ILE A 25 1.46 5.12 -23.85
C ILE A 25 1.70 6.00 -22.62
N SER A 26 2.06 7.27 -22.82
CA SER A 26 2.25 8.22 -21.72
C SER A 26 0.99 8.38 -20.88
N TYR A 27 -0.19 8.44 -21.51
CA TYR A 27 -1.47 8.50 -20.81
C TYR A 27 -1.74 7.24 -19.98
N LEU A 28 -1.47 6.04 -20.52
CA LEU A 28 -1.65 4.79 -19.78
C LEU A 28 -0.72 4.71 -18.56
N VAL A 29 0.56 5.05 -18.72
CA VAL A 29 1.53 5.10 -17.61
C VAL A 29 1.13 6.14 -16.57
N TYR A 30 0.66 7.32 -16.99
CA TYR A 30 0.16 8.35 -16.07
C TYR A 30 -1.08 7.88 -15.31
N LYS A 31 -2.02 7.23 -16.00
CA LYS A 31 -3.23 6.67 -15.38
C LYS A 31 -2.87 5.63 -14.32
N ASP A 32 -1.97 4.71 -14.63
CA ASP A 32 -1.60 3.63 -13.71
C ASP A 32 -0.79 4.17 -12.54
N SER A 33 0.15 5.09 -12.78
CA SER A 33 0.95 5.74 -11.73
C SER A 33 0.13 6.64 -10.80
N THR A 34 -1.09 7.02 -11.18
CA THR A 34 -2.02 7.81 -10.34
C THR A 34 -3.14 6.95 -9.74
N SER A 35 -2.94 5.65 -9.61
CA SER A 35 -3.94 4.75 -9.02
C SER A 35 -3.79 4.69 -7.49
N PRO A 36 -4.91 4.61 -6.75
CA PRO A 36 -4.85 4.20 -5.35
C PRO A 36 -4.44 2.73 -5.26
N ASP A 37 -3.79 2.37 -4.16
CA ASP A 37 -3.37 0.99 -3.91
C ASP A 37 -3.39 0.76 -2.40
N VAL A 38 -4.36 -0.03 -1.95
CA VAL A 38 -4.58 -0.31 -0.53
C VAL A 38 -4.11 -1.72 -0.22
N ILE A 39 -3.25 -1.84 0.78
CA ILE A 39 -2.68 -3.09 1.27
C ILE A 39 -2.94 -3.26 2.76
N VAL A 40 -2.93 -4.51 3.22
CA VAL A 40 -3.03 -4.89 4.63
C VAL A 40 -1.89 -5.83 4.97
N TYR A 41 -1.13 -5.54 6.04
CA TYR A 41 0.03 -6.34 6.44
C TYR A 41 0.26 -6.30 7.95
N LEU A 42 1.09 -7.22 8.47
CA LEU A 42 1.57 -7.16 9.85
C LEU A 42 2.84 -6.33 9.96
N GLU A 43 2.90 -5.50 10.98
CA GLU A 43 4.08 -4.71 11.32
C GLU A 43 4.32 -4.75 12.82
N GLN A 44 5.58 -4.80 13.22
CA GLN A 44 5.93 -4.72 14.62
C GLN A 44 5.70 -3.30 15.16
N ASN A 45 5.18 -3.23 16.38
CA ASN A 45 4.96 -1.96 17.03
C ASN A 45 6.29 -1.29 17.40
N GLU A 46 6.46 -0.05 16.96
CA GLU A 46 7.70 0.71 17.16
C GLU A 46 8.01 1.00 18.64
N SER A 47 6.97 1.08 19.48
CA SER A 47 7.10 1.32 20.92
C SER A 47 7.20 0.04 21.75
N SER A 48 6.67 -1.07 21.24
CA SER A 48 6.69 -2.36 21.93
C SER A 48 7.04 -3.48 20.96
N LYS A 49 8.30 -3.95 21.03
CA LYS A 49 8.84 -4.97 20.14
C LYS A 49 8.11 -6.32 20.21
N THR A 50 7.38 -6.60 21.29
CA THR A 50 6.61 -7.84 21.44
C THR A 50 5.23 -7.78 20.80
N ILE A 51 4.77 -6.58 20.43
CA ILE A 51 3.43 -6.36 19.88
C ILE A 51 3.51 -6.25 18.36
N LEU A 52 2.61 -6.95 17.70
CA LEU A 52 2.36 -6.86 16.28
C LEU A 52 1.03 -6.14 16.03
N ASN A 53 1.08 -5.23 15.07
CA ASN A 53 -0.06 -4.48 14.61
C ASN A 53 -0.46 -4.98 13.23
N ILE A 54 -1.75 -4.94 12.92
CA ILE A 54 -2.19 -4.96 11.53
C ILE A 54 -2.22 -3.52 11.03
N VAL A 55 -1.62 -3.30 9.88
CA VAL A 55 -1.51 -2.01 9.21
C VAL A 55 -2.30 -2.06 7.92
N ILE A 56 -3.26 -1.15 7.81
CA ILE A 56 -3.94 -0.83 6.55
C ILE A 56 -3.22 0.39 5.99
N LYS A 57 -2.75 0.34 4.75
CA LYS A 57 -2.00 1.46 4.14
C LYS A 57 -2.42 1.69 2.70
N ASN A 58 -2.62 2.95 2.34
CA ASN A 58 -2.71 3.35 0.94
C ASN A 58 -1.30 3.70 0.45
N ILE A 59 -0.66 2.79 -0.26
CA ILE A 59 0.66 2.99 -0.87
C ILE A 59 0.58 3.64 -2.26
N GLY A 60 -0.63 3.76 -2.81
CA GLY A 60 -0.89 4.42 -4.08
C GLY A 60 -0.72 5.94 -4.00
N LYS A 61 -0.65 6.57 -5.18
CA LYS A 61 -0.49 8.03 -5.32
C LYS A 61 -1.81 8.79 -5.36
N SER A 62 -2.93 8.11 -5.14
CA SER A 62 -4.27 8.70 -5.17
C SER A 62 -5.13 8.21 -4.01
N ALA A 63 -6.18 8.95 -3.68
CA ALA A 63 -7.11 8.57 -2.64
C ALA A 63 -8.00 7.41 -3.10
N ALA A 64 -8.16 6.43 -2.22
CA ALA A 64 -9.15 5.37 -2.36
C ALA A 64 -10.47 5.82 -1.71
N ALA A 65 -11.59 5.47 -2.32
CA ALA A 65 -12.93 5.66 -1.77
C ALA A 65 -13.64 4.31 -1.62
N ASP A 66 -14.57 4.26 -0.66
CA ASP A 66 -15.38 3.09 -0.33
C ASP A 66 -14.55 1.81 -0.15
N VAL A 67 -13.47 1.92 0.62
CA VAL A 67 -12.58 0.80 0.89
C VAL A 67 -13.28 -0.22 1.77
N LYS A 68 -13.33 -1.47 1.34
CA LYS A 68 -13.90 -2.60 2.07
C LYS A 68 -12.93 -3.77 2.12
N PHE A 69 -12.99 -4.54 3.19
CA PHE A 69 -12.13 -5.68 3.42
C PHE A 69 -12.99 -6.93 3.55
N ASN A 70 -12.57 -8.00 2.90
CA ASN A 70 -13.15 -9.33 3.06
C ASN A 70 -12.04 -10.31 3.44
N PHE A 71 -12.27 -11.05 4.51
CA PHE A 71 -11.33 -12.03 5.03
C PHE A 71 -11.85 -13.43 4.70
N ASP A 72 -10.95 -14.35 4.39
CA ASP A 72 -11.30 -15.77 4.23
C ASP A 72 -11.58 -16.49 5.55
N ARG A 73 -11.22 -15.87 6.68
CA ARG A 73 -11.53 -16.29 8.05
C ARG A 73 -11.86 -15.07 8.92
N ALA A 74 -12.74 -15.24 9.91
CA ALA A 74 -13.00 -14.20 10.91
C ALA A 74 -11.72 -13.84 11.67
N LEU A 75 -11.51 -12.54 11.93
CA LEU A 75 -10.37 -12.04 12.70
C LEU A 75 -10.80 -11.77 14.15
N PRO A 76 -10.02 -12.19 15.16
CA PRO A 76 -10.25 -11.77 16.53
C PRO A 76 -9.90 -10.29 16.71
N HIS A 77 -10.48 -9.65 17.73
CA HIS A 77 -10.12 -8.25 18.05
C HIS A 77 -8.66 -8.13 18.53
N ARG A 78 -8.19 -9.12 19.29
CA ARG A 78 -6.85 -9.29 19.85
C ARG A 78 -6.47 -10.77 19.90
N ALA A 79 -5.19 -11.07 19.68
CA ALA A 79 -4.61 -12.41 19.69
C ALA A 79 -3.31 -12.42 20.51
N PHE A 80 -3.41 -12.46 21.83
CA PHE A 80 -2.28 -12.61 22.74
C PHE A 80 -2.17 -14.06 23.22
N GLU A 81 -0.98 -14.50 23.62
CA GLU A 81 -0.78 -15.83 24.17
C GLU A 81 -1.71 -16.05 25.39
N GLY A 82 -2.53 -17.09 25.34
CA GLY A 82 -3.50 -17.40 26.40
C GLY A 82 -4.76 -16.52 26.42
N ASP A 83 -4.86 -15.48 25.59
CA ASP A 83 -6.03 -14.59 25.48
C ASP A 83 -6.30 -14.21 24.01
N ILE A 84 -7.01 -15.11 23.32
CA ILE A 84 -7.57 -14.84 21.99
C ILE A 84 -9.02 -14.39 22.20
N SER A 85 -9.27 -13.13 21.87
CA SER A 85 -10.61 -12.54 21.99
C SER A 85 -11.59 -13.08 20.95
N SER A 86 -12.88 -12.78 21.14
CA SER A 86 -13.93 -13.04 20.15
C SER A 86 -13.73 -12.27 18.84
N ASP A 87 -14.44 -12.70 17.81
CA ASP A 87 -14.46 -12.08 16.49
C ASP A 87 -14.72 -10.57 16.53
N MET A 88 -13.97 -9.84 15.72
CA MET A 88 -14.03 -8.39 15.58
C MET A 88 -15.38 -7.96 14.96
N GLN A 89 -16.11 -7.08 15.65
CA GLN A 89 -17.44 -6.59 15.22
C GLN A 89 -17.43 -5.13 14.72
N TYR A 90 -16.36 -4.38 14.99
CA TYR A 90 -16.26 -2.95 14.70
C TYR A 90 -14.84 -2.56 14.27
N GLY A 91 -14.70 -1.36 13.70
CA GLY A 91 -13.43 -0.82 13.22
C GLY A 91 -13.31 -0.81 11.69
N ALA A 92 -12.21 -0.26 11.20
CA ALA A 92 -11.98 -0.02 9.77
C ALA A 92 -12.00 -1.32 8.92
N LEU A 93 -11.54 -2.43 9.47
CA LEU A 93 -11.56 -3.72 8.77
C LEU A 93 -12.97 -4.30 8.60
N ILE A 94 -13.91 -3.95 9.48
CA ILE A 94 -15.28 -4.46 9.43
C ILE A 94 -16.22 -3.48 8.73
N LYS A 95 -16.11 -2.18 9.05
CA LYS A 95 -16.98 -1.12 8.50
C LYS A 95 -16.45 -0.50 7.21
N GLY A 96 -15.18 -0.73 6.88
CA GLY A 96 -14.51 -0.10 5.75
C GLY A 96 -14.03 1.32 6.05
N ILE A 97 -13.45 1.95 5.03
CA ILE A 97 -12.93 3.32 5.08
C ILE A 97 -13.57 4.12 3.93
N PRO A 98 -14.42 5.13 4.22
CA PRO A 98 -15.11 5.90 3.19
C PRO A 98 -14.15 6.66 2.26
N PHE A 99 -13.11 7.25 2.82
CA PHE A 99 -12.09 8.00 2.09
C PHE A 99 -10.73 7.74 2.71
N PHE A 100 -9.78 7.26 1.90
CA PHE A 100 -8.46 6.88 2.35
C PHE A 100 -7.37 7.57 1.52
N ALA A 101 -6.81 8.62 2.11
CA ALA A 101 -5.82 9.48 1.46
C ALA A 101 -4.53 8.71 1.11
N PRO A 102 -3.84 9.10 0.02
CA PRO A 102 -2.58 8.47 -0.37
C PRO A 102 -1.51 8.65 0.70
N GLY A 103 -0.70 7.61 0.92
CA GLY A 103 0.39 7.59 1.91
C GLY A 103 -0.08 7.44 3.37
N THR A 104 -1.38 7.50 3.65
CA THR A 104 -1.88 7.37 5.03
C THR A 104 -2.03 5.90 5.43
N SER A 105 -1.91 5.65 6.74
CA SER A 105 -2.14 4.33 7.34
C SER A 105 -3.18 4.38 8.45
N ARG A 106 -3.73 3.20 8.76
CA ARG A 106 -4.50 2.91 9.96
C ARG A 106 -3.89 1.67 10.60
N THR A 107 -3.37 1.86 11.80
CA THR A 107 -2.68 0.81 12.54
C THR A 107 -3.52 0.44 13.74
N PHE A 108 -3.71 -0.85 13.97
CA PHE A 108 -4.36 -1.32 15.19
C PHE A 108 -3.55 -2.46 15.79
N MET A 109 -3.51 -2.48 17.12
CA MET A 109 -2.83 -3.50 17.90
C MET A 109 -3.57 -4.83 17.70
N PHE A 110 -2.84 -5.85 17.23
CA PHE A 110 -3.43 -7.16 16.96
C PHE A 110 -3.07 -8.15 18.05
N GLY A 111 -1.80 -8.27 18.43
CA GLY A 111 -1.40 -9.29 19.40
C GLY A 111 0.10 -9.40 19.56
N ASP A 112 0.54 -10.50 20.15
CA ASP A 112 1.95 -10.89 20.16
C ASP A 112 2.20 -12.05 19.18
N TYR A 113 3.47 -12.37 18.94
CA TYR A 113 3.85 -13.44 18.01
C TYR A 113 3.20 -14.78 18.39
N ALA A 114 3.24 -15.15 19.68
CA ALA A 114 2.77 -16.45 20.15
C ALA A 114 1.25 -16.61 20.01
N GLY A 115 0.47 -15.59 20.36
CA GLY A 115 -0.98 -15.59 20.21
C GLY A 115 -1.42 -15.57 18.75
N ILE A 116 -0.77 -14.76 17.90
CA ILE A 116 -1.04 -14.74 16.46
C ILE A 116 -0.68 -16.09 15.82
N ASN A 117 0.46 -16.67 16.20
CA ASN A 117 0.86 -17.99 15.72
C ASN A 117 -0.09 -19.09 16.22
N GLY A 118 -0.59 -19.01 17.45
CA GLY A 118 -1.62 -19.93 17.96
C GLY A 118 -2.95 -19.85 17.18
N PHE A 119 -3.27 -18.67 16.63
CA PHE A 119 -4.49 -18.44 15.86
C PHE A 119 -4.35 -18.79 14.37
N ILE A 120 -3.26 -18.38 13.73
CA ILE A 120 -3.02 -18.56 12.28
C ILE A 120 -2.31 -19.88 11.98
N GLY A 121 -1.45 -20.34 12.89
CA GLY A 121 -0.51 -21.43 12.68
C GLY A 121 0.51 -21.13 11.58
N ASP A 122 0.84 -22.15 10.81
CA ASP A 122 1.72 -22.03 9.62
C ASP A 122 0.98 -21.47 8.39
N GLY A 123 -0.28 -21.07 8.55
CA GLY A 123 -1.13 -20.58 7.49
C GLY A 123 -0.97 -19.08 7.20
N LYS A 124 -1.89 -18.59 6.36
CA LYS A 124 -2.06 -17.17 6.06
C LYS A 124 -3.54 -16.84 5.97
N ILE A 125 -3.90 -15.63 6.34
CA ILE A 125 -5.26 -15.09 6.17
C ILE A 125 -5.26 -14.21 4.94
N LYS A 126 -6.12 -14.53 3.97
CA LYS A 126 -6.27 -13.72 2.77
C LYS A 126 -7.22 -12.56 3.04
N VAL A 127 -6.78 -11.36 2.68
CA VAL A 127 -7.55 -10.13 2.75
C VAL A 127 -7.80 -9.63 1.33
N THR A 128 -9.05 -9.74 0.88
CA THR A 128 -9.48 -9.12 -0.37
C THR A 128 -9.95 -7.70 -0.06
N THR A 129 -9.20 -6.71 -0.54
CA THR A 129 -9.52 -5.30 -0.37
C THR A 129 -10.13 -4.75 -1.65
N THR A 130 -11.33 -4.19 -1.55
CA THR A 130 -12.04 -3.58 -2.70
C THR A 130 -12.21 -2.09 -2.47
N PHE A 131 -11.99 -1.28 -3.50
CA PHE A 131 -12.07 0.18 -3.43
C PHE A 131 -12.21 0.79 -4.82
N ARG A 132 -12.43 2.10 -4.89
CA ARG A 132 -12.43 2.85 -6.15
C ARG A 132 -11.55 4.10 -6.04
N LYS A 133 -11.15 4.67 -7.18
CA LYS A 133 -10.46 5.96 -7.21
C LYS A 133 -11.42 7.08 -6.82
N ALA A 134 -11.12 7.82 -5.75
CA ALA A 134 -12.03 8.80 -5.18
C ALA A 134 -12.37 9.94 -6.16
N ASN A 135 -11.36 10.44 -6.88
CA ASN A 135 -11.48 11.56 -7.83
C ASN A 135 -11.51 11.09 -9.29
N SER A 136 -12.11 9.94 -9.56
CA SER A 136 -12.21 9.45 -10.94
C SER A 136 -13.14 10.36 -11.75
N ARG A 137 -12.63 10.95 -12.83
CA ARG A 137 -13.45 11.68 -13.82
C ARG A 137 -14.24 10.74 -14.74
N ASN A 138 -14.03 9.44 -14.61
CA ASN A 138 -14.77 8.43 -15.36
C ASN A 138 -15.99 7.97 -14.53
N PRO A 139 -17.24 8.23 -14.98
CA PRO A 139 -18.44 7.77 -14.29
C PRO A 139 -18.56 6.23 -14.25
N PHE A 140 -17.83 5.52 -15.12
CA PHE A 140 -17.72 4.06 -15.14
C PHE A 140 -16.44 3.56 -14.46
N SER A 141 -15.92 4.31 -13.49
CA SER A 141 -14.75 3.90 -12.71
C SER A 141 -14.99 2.52 -12.10
N ARG A 142 -14.28 1.51 -12.61
CA ARG A 142 -14.36 0.15 -12.08
C ARG A 142 -13.83 0.10 -10.66
N GLY A 143 -14.40 -0.81 -9.86
CA GLY A 143 -13.81 -1.21 -8.59
C GLY A 143 -12.43 -1.84 -8.84
N ILE A 144 -11.48 -1.49 -7.99
CA ILE A 144 -10.17 -2.10 -7.89
C ILE A 144 -10.26 -3.14 -6.77
N SER A 145 -9.63 -4.30 -6.98
CA SER A 145 -9.54 -5.37 -6.00
C SER A 145 -8.10 -5.79 -5.85
N ASN A 146 -7.61 -5.78 -4.62
CA ASN A 146 -6.29 -6.23 -4.24
C ASN A 146 -6.39 -7.40 -3.28
N GLU A 147 -5.40 -8.28 -3.31
CA GLU A 147 -5.22 -9.31 -2.31
C GLU A 147 -3.99 -9.00 -1.47
N SER A 148 -4.13 -9.10 -0.16
CA SER A 148 -3.02 -9.08 0.79
C SER A 148 -3.10 -10.32 1.69
N TYR A 149 -1.99 -10.63 2.35
CA TYR A 149 -1.88 -11.81 3.21
C TYR A 149 -1.36 -11.40 4.57
N ILE A 150 -2.06 -11.83 5.62
CA ILE A 150 -1.62 -11.73 7.00
C ILE A 150 -1.05 -13.09 7.37
N GLU A 151 0.26 -13.16 7.58
CA GLU A 151 0.97 -14.34 8.05
C GLU A 151 2.09 -13.90 9.00
N ILE A 152 2.44 -14.80 9.92
CA ILE A 152 3.34 -14.50 11.04
C ILE A 152 4.73 -15.11 10.86
N GLN A 153 4.87 -16.11 9.99
CA GLN A 153 6.07 -16.90 9.86
C GLN A 153 7.23 -16.10 9.27
N SER A 154 6.96 -15.12 8.40
CA SER A 154 8.01 -14.22 7.89
C SER A 154 8.63 -13.34 8.95
N MET A 155 7.98 -13.18 10.10
CA MET A 155 8.50 -12.41 11.23
C MET A 155 9.29 -13.28 12.22
N ALA A 156 9.30 -14.60 12.03
CA ALA A 156 10.08 -15.52 12.85
C ALA A 156 11.59 -15.19 12.73
N TYR A 157 12.28 -15.11 13.86
CA TYR A 157 13.72 -14.85 13.93
C TYR A 157 14.19 -13.50 13.34
N VAL A 158 13.27 -12.59 13.00
CA VAL A 158 13.61 -11.24 12.55
C VAL A 158 13.91 -10.35 13.76
N ASP A 159 15.02 -9.62 13.72
CA ASP A 159 15.35 -8.68 14.78
C ASP A 159 14.39 -7.49 14.75
N ALA A 160 13.75 -7.27 15.89
CA ALA A 160 12.90 -6.13 16.15
C ALA A 160 13.59 -4.76 16.05
N SER A 161 14.93 -4.73 15.97
CA SER A 161 15.72 -3.50 15.83
C SER A 161 15.75 -2.97 14.38
N ASP A 162 15.55 -3.83 13.37
CA ASP A 162 15.80 -3.50 11.96
C ASP A 162 14.85 -2.43 11.41
N ASN A 163 13.60 -2.38 11.88
CA ASN A 163 12.60 -1.37 11.51
C ASN A 163 12.38 -0.31 12.60
N SER A 164 13.26 -0.21 13.60
CA SER A 164 13.07 0.73 14.72
C SER A 164 13.20 2.20 14.28
N ASN A 165 12.33 3.06 14.83
CA ASN A 165 12.43 4.51 14.64
C ASN A 165 13.77 5.06 15.10
N SER A 166 14.38 4.47 16.14
CA SER A 166 15.70 4.88 16.63
C SER A 166 16.76 4.83 15.54
N ARG A 167 16.75 3.81 14.67
CA ARG A 167 17.68 3.68 13.55
C ARG A 167 17.43 4.74 12.48
N LYS A 168 16.16 4.97 12.12
CA LYS A 168 15.75 6.01 11.15
C LYS A 168 16.08 7.42 11.66
N ILE A 169 15.90 7.67 12.96
CA ILE A 169 16.27 8.92 13.63
C ILE A 169 17.79 9.10 13.59
N ALA A 170 18.57 8.09 13.97
CA ALA A 170 20.03 8.14 13.93
C ALA A 170 20.55 8.40 12.51
N GLU A 171 19.99 7.76 11.49
CA GLU A 171 20.34 8.01 10.09
C GLU A 171 20.00 9.44 9.64
N SER A 172 18.82 9.94 10.05
CA SER A 172 18.40 11.31 9.73
C SER A 172 19.28 12.36 10.41
N LEU A 173 19.63 12.14 11.68
CA LEU A 173 20.57 12.98 12.42
C LEU A 173 21.95 12.97 11.79
N SER A 174 22.45 11.81 11.35
CA SER A 174 23.73 11.71 10.64
C SER A 174 23.70 12.47 9.30
N LYS A 175 22.59 12.44 8.57
CA LYS A 175 22.42 13.26 7.36
C LYS A 175 22.44 14.76 7.68
N ILE A 176 21.77 15.18 8.75
CA ILE A 176 21.77 16.58 9.19
C ILE A 176 23.20 17.02 9.57
N GLU A 177 23.91 16.22 10.36
CA GLU A 177 25.31 16.48 10.75
C GLU A 177 26.21 16.68 9.53
N LYS A 178 26.20 15.75 8.56
CA LYS A 178 26.98 15.85 7.32
C LYS A 178 26.66 17.13 6.55
N THR A 179 25.38 17.52 6.51
CA THR A 179 24.96 18.75 5.83
C THR A 179 25.50 19.99 6.53
N LEU A 180 25.47 20.01 7.87
CA LEU A 180 25.99 21.12 8.68
C LEU A 180 27.52 21.26 8.59
N VAL A 181 28.25 20.13 8.52
CA VAL A 181 29.71 20.14 8.31
C VAL A 181 30.06 20.76 6.95
N ASN A 182 29.32 20.42 5.90
CA ASN A 182 29.55 20.96 4.56
C ASN A 182 29.20 22.46 4.43
N LEU A 183 28.26 22.97 5.24
CA LEU A 183 27.90 24.40 5.25
C LEU A 183 28.90 25.30 5.98
N LYS A 184 29.83 24.71 6.74
CA LYS A 184 30.85 25.42 7.51
C LYS A 184 32.17 25.63 6.75
N GLN A 185 32.29 25.10 5.54
CA GLN A 185 33.39 25.32 4.59
C GLN A 185 33.01 26.40 3.59
#